data_AF-A0A7Z9XKK0-F1
#
_entry.id   AF-A0A7Z9XKK0-F1
#
_cell.length_a   1.000
_cell.length_b   1.000
_cell.length_c   1.000
_cell.angle_alpha   90.00
_cell.angle_beta   90.00
_cell.angle_gamma   90.00
#
_symmetry.space_group_name_H-M   'P 1'
#
loop_
_entity.id
_entity.type
_entity.pdbx_description
1 polymer ?
#
loop_
_entity_poly.entity_id
_entity_poly.type
_entity_poly.pdbx_seq_one_letter_code
_entity_poly.pdbx_strand_id
1 'polypeptide(L)' 'MSGQIVTIDGNEAAAYVAHKTNEVIAIYPITPSSPMGEWADQWSAEQKPNIWGTIPVVVEMQSEGGAAGAVHGALQT' A
#
# COMPACT_ATOMS: atom_id res chain seq x y z
N MET A 1 -4.33 18.03 18.75
CA MET A 1 -4.68 16.59 18.72
C MET A 1 -3.51 15.82 19.28
N SER A 2 -3.69 14.98 20.30
CA SER A 2 -2.65 14.00 20.65
C SER A 2 -2.67 12.89 19.61
N GLY A 3 -1.52 12.50 19.08
CA GLY A 3 -1.41 11.32 18.23
C GLY A 3 -1.89 10.08 18.98
N GLN A 4 -2.50 9.13 18.28
CA GLN A 4 -2.84 7.83 18.85
C GLN A 4 -1.57 6.98 18.96
N ILE A 5 -1.28 6.48 20.16
CA ILE A 5 -0.20 5.51 20.38
C ILE A 5 -0.78 4.12 20.20
N VAL A 6 -0.15 3.31 19.36
CA VAL A 6 -0.55 1.93 19.05
C VAL A 6 0.67 1.01 19.11
N THR A 7 0.44 -0.27 19.39
CA THR A 7 1.47 -1.32 19.34
C THR A 7 1.31 -2.09 18.05
N ILE A 8 2.23 -1.89 17.11
CA ILE A 8 2.23 -2.49 15.77
C ILE A 8 3.67 -2.85 15.38
N ASP A 9 3.86 -3.68 14.35
CA ASP A 9 5.19 -3.92 13.78
C ASP A 9 5.60 -2.84 12.76
N GLY A 10 6.84 -2.95 12.26
CA GLY A 10 7.38 -1.98 11.30
C GLY A 10 6.74 -2.03 9.91
N ASN A 11 6.32 -3.20 9.43
CA ASN A 11 5.65 -3.34 8.14
C ASN A 11 4.25 -2.72 8.20
N GLU A 12 3.49 -2.99 9.27
CA GLU A 12 2.18 -2.37 9.48
C GLU A 12 2.29 -0.85 9.57
N ALA A 13 3.30 -0.33 10.28
CA ALA A 13 3.55 1.11 10.38
C ALA A 13 3.88 1.74 9.01
N ALA A 14 4.73 1.10 8.21
CA ALA A 14 5.10 1.58 6.88
C ALA A 14 3.92 1.50 5.90
N ALA A 15 3.19 0.39 5.90
CA ALA A 15 2.00 0.19 5.09
C ALA A 15 0.93 1.24 5.43
N TYR A 16 0.74 1.57 6.72
CA TYR A 16 -0.26 2.55 7.14
C TYR A 16 -0.05 3.89 6.45
N VAL A 17 1.19 4.39 6.44
CA VAL A 17 1.50 5.65 5.76
C VAL A 17 1.31 5.49 4.25
N ALA A 18 1.86 4.43 3.65
CA ALA A 18 1.76 4.18 2.21
C ALA A 18 0.30 4.11 1.72
N HIS A 19 -0.56 3.37 2.41
CA HIS A 19 -2.00 3.27 2.09
C HIS A 19 -2.70 4.63 2.18
N LYS A 20 -2.36 5.42 3.20
CA LYS A 20 -2.96 6.74 3.38
C LYS A 20 -2.47 7.75 2.34
N THR A 21 -1.30 7.58 1.74
CA THR A 21 -0.68 8.57 0.83
C THR A 21 -0.62 8.15 -0.62
N ASN A 22 -1.25 7.04 -1.02
CA ASN A 22 -1.21 6.57 -2.39
C ASN A 22 -2.62 6.30 -2.94
N GLU A 23 -2.80 6.51 -4.24
CA GLU A 23 -4.02 6.11 -4.98
C GLU A 23 -3.82 4.78 -5.72
N VAL A 24 -2.58 4.44 -6.07
CA VAL A 24 -2.19 3.20 -6.75
C VAL A 24 -1.04 2.55 -6.00
N ILE A 25 -1.13 1.25 -5.76
CA ILE A 25 -0.13 0.42 -5.07
C ILE A 25 0.05 -0.88 -5.86
N ALA A 26 1.09 -0.96 -6.69
CA ALA A 26 1.43 -2.21 -7.37
C ALA A 26 2.40 -3.03 -6.52
N ILE A 27 2.09 -4.29 -6.27
CA ILE A 27 2.82 -5.15 -5.34
C ILE A 27 3.33 -6.43 -6.01
N TYR A 28 4.33 -7.04 -5.39
CA TYR A 28 4.75 -8.43 -5.63
C TYR A 28 5.33 -8.98 -4.32
N PRO A 29 4.93 -10.18 -3.87
CA PRO A 29 5.33 -10.69 -2.56
C PRO A 29 6.79 -11.16 -2.55
N ILE A 30 7.57 -10.62 -1.60
CA ILE A 30 8.93 -11.09 -1.28
C ILE A 30 9.23 -10.85 0.21
N THR A 31 9.77 -11.88 0.88
CA THR A 31 10.19 -11.80 2.29
C THR A 31 11.34 -10.80 2.45
N PRO A 32 11.34 -9.92 3.47
CA PRO A 32 10.39 -9.80 4.59
C PRO A 32 9.30 -8.74 4.39
N SER A 33 9.13 -8.19 3.18
CA SER A 33 8.25 -7.05 2.89
C SER A 33 6.81 -7.42 2.53
N SER A 34 6.51 -8.69 2.24
CA SER A 34 5.15 -9.13 1.85
C SER A 34 4.03 -8.60 2.75
N PRO A 35 4.18 -8.55 4.09
CA PRO A 35 3.12 -8.04 4.96
C PRO A 35 2.71 -6.59 4.66
N MET A 36 3.59 -5.74 4.10
CA MET A 36 3.20 -4.37 3.73
C MET A 36 2.15 -4.34 2.61
N GLY A 37 2.31 -5.21 1.61
CA GLY A 37 1.35 -5.33 0.51
C GLY A 37 0.04 -5.96 0.96
N GLU A 38 0.11 -6.98 1.84
CA GLU A 38 -1.06 -7.64 2.43
C GLU A 38 -1.91 -6.67 3.26
N TRP A 39 -1.28 -5.82 4.08
CA TRP A 39 -1.99 -4.78 4.83
C TRP A 39 -2.69 -3.77 3.92
N ALA A 40 -2.00 -3.29 2.87
CA ALA A 40 -2.59 -2.36 1.92
C ALA A 40 -3.79 -3.00 1.17
N ASP A 41 -3.65 -4.24 0.70
CA ASP A 41 -4.71 -4.98 0.02
C ASP A 41 -5.93 -5.18 0.94
N GLN A 42 -5.69 -5.64 2.18
CA GLN A 42 -6.74 -5.81 3.17
C GLN A 42 -7.48 -4.50 3.43
N TRP A 43 -6.77 -3.39 3.66
CA TRP A 43 -7.41 -2.10 3.93
C TRP A 43 -8.18 -1.56 2.73
N SER A 44 -7.72 -1.82 1.51
CA SER A 44 -8.48 -1.49 0.30
C SER A 44 -9.74 -2.35 0.17
N ALA A 45 -9.66 -3.65 0.46
CA ALA A 45 -10.82 -4.55 0.49
C ALA A 45 -11.85 -4.12 1.56
N GLU A 46 -11.38 -3.64 2.71
CA GLU A 46 -12.18 -3.05 3.79
C GLU A 46 -12.72 -1.64 3.47
N GLN A 47 -12.49 -1.12 2.26
CA GLN A 47 -12.92 0.22 1.84
C GLN A 47 -12.37 1.34 2.73
N LYS A 48 -11.13 1.21 3.23
CA LYS A 48 -10.46 2.27 3.99
C LYS A 48 -9.87 3.31 3.03
N PRO A 49 -10.33 4.57 3.07
CA PRO A 49 -9.85 5.59 2.15
C PRO A 49 -8.48 6.14 2.53
N ASN A 50 -7.74 6.60 1.53
CA ASN A 50 -6.55 7.42 1.67
C ASN A 50 -6.89 8.86 2.10
N ILE A 51 -5.91 9.76 2.11
CA ILE A 51 -6.12 11.17 2.49
C ILE A 51 -6.93 11.98 1.47
N TRP A 52 -7.11 11.49 0.24
CA TRP A 52 -7.94 12.11 -0.79
C TRP A 52 -9.37 11.61 -0.80
N GLY A 53 -9.70 10.65 0.07
CA GLY A 53 -11.03 10.04 0.13
C GLY A 53 -11.25 8.93 -0.90
N THR A 54 -10.22 8.53 -1.64
CA THR A 54 -10.29 7.41 -2.60
C THR A 54 -9.82 6.12 -1.95
N ILE A 55 -10.31 4.98 -2.41
CA ILE A 55 -9.80 3.66 -2.00
C ILE A 55 -8.58 3.38 -2.87
N PRO A 56 -7.38 3.14 -2.30
CA PRO A 56 -6.21 2.82 -3.09
C PRO A 56 -6.44 1.57 -3.96
N VAL A 57 -6.03 1.63 -5.22
CA VAL A 57 -6.05 0.48 -6.12
C VAL A 57 -4.80 -0.35 -5.85
N VAL A 58 -4.99 -1.53 -5.28
CA VAL A 58 -3.90 -2.49 -5.01
C VAL A 58 -3.93 -3.57 -6.08
N VAL A 59 -2.79 -3.83 -6.72
CA VAL A 59 -2.68 -4.85 -7.79
C VAL A 59 -1.41 -5.66 -7.59
N GLU A 60 -1.57 -6.98 -7.49
CA GLU A 60 -0.44 -7.90 -7.52
C GLU A 60 0.01 -8.15 -8.96
N MET A 61 1.30 -7.96 -9.20
CA MET A 61 1.94 -8.15 -10.50
C MET A 61 2.59 -9.52 -10.61
N GLN A 62 3.10 -9.89 -11.78
CA GLN A 62 3.76 -11.17 -12.01
C GLN A 62 5.22 -11.25 -11.52
N SER A 63 5.84 -10.10 -11.23
CA SER A 63 7.20 -9.97 -10.67
C SER A 63 7.41 -8.55 -10.14
N GLU A 64 8.49 -8.33 -9.38
CA GLU A 64 8.91 -6.99 -8.94
C GLU A 64 9.20 -6.07 -10.13
N GLY A 65 9.70 -6.62 -11.24
CA GLY A 65 9.89 -5.87 -12.49
C GLY A 65 8.56 -5.43 -13.10
N GLY A 66 7.51 -6.26 -13.00
CA GLY A 66 6.15 -5.89 -13.38
C GLY A 66 5.58 -4.79 -12.48
N ALA A 67 5.77 -4.90 -11.16
CA ALA A 67 5.38 -3.87 -10.19
C ALA A 67 6.07 -2.53 -10.47
N ALA A 68 7.36 -2.53 -10.74
CA ALA A 68 8.10 -1.32 -11.10
C ALA A 68 7.55 -0.66 -12.38
N GLY A 69 7.25 -1.45 -13.41
CA GLY A 69 6.65 -0.95 -14.66
C GLY A 69 5.25 -0.36 -14.46
N ALA A 70 4.41 -1.02 -13.65
CA ALA A 70 3.07 -0.53 -13.32
C ALA A 70 3.14 0.79 -12.53
N VAL A 71 4.00 0.88 -11.52
CA VAL A 71 4.24 2.14 -10.76
C VAL A 71 4.75 3.24 -11.69
N HIS A 72 5.71 2.94 -12.57
CA HIS A 72 6.23 3.91 -13.53
C HIS A 72 5.11 4.47 -14.42
N GLY A 73 4.27 3.60 -14.99
CA GLY A 73 3.14 4.02 -15.82
C GLY A 73 2.09 4.81 -15.04
N ALA A 74 1.78 4.42 -13.80
CA ALA A 74 0.82 5.12 -12.95
C ALA A 74 1.27 6.52 -12.55
N LEU A 75 2.59 6.76 -12.50
CA LEU A 75 3.18 8.08 -12.21
C LEU A 75 3.34 8.96 -13.46
N GLN A 76 3.25 8.40 -14.67
CA GLN A 76 3.32 9.18 -15.89
C GLN A 76 2.03 9.98 -16.10
N THR A 77 2.17 11.28 -16.29
CA THR A 77 1.10 12.24 -16.64
C THR A 77 1.36 12.86 -18.00
#